data_AF-A0A395GUL9-F1
#
_entry.id   AF-A0A395GUL9-F1
#
_cell.length_a   1.000
_cell.length_b   1.000
_cell.length_c   1.000
_cell.angle_alpha   90.00
_cell.angle_beta   90.00
_cell.angle_gamma   90.00
#
_symmetry.space_group_name_H-M   'P 1'
#
loop_
_entity.id
_entity.type
_entity.pdbx_description
1 polymer ?
#
loop_
_entity_poly.entity_id
_entity_poly.type
_entity_poly.pdbx_seq_one_letter_code
_entity_poly.pdbx_strand_id
1 'polypeptide(L)'
;MVLELHVWGPAFSLPSIDAQCLAAIAYLSLTLPQDAWVLVASSDPSVSPTCELPALKNDSTWVSRFRNIVDYLRQYSNGEWDLDQNLTGLEKADNIAFSAFLESRAQSLLDLSLYVTSQNYYNSTSPSYGAILQWPNQWILPPKIHTAAKDRTEHLGLSSLDLDAIEEQRKREHSAAVAAGHVPKNLIPRPRDTVSSLLGKTSQQNQFKLEALTAELFEPLEEILGDKKYFLHMSEGGPTSLDCLALGYLSLALVPELPHPWLRDAMRNKAPFVTAYTERQRQKIFGIVNVEHALSPNSAKRSSSILPWQVPQRARLATVSSTLYNTLADAIPVWKDIRMHRRIKDEIEENSEIAGIERRMLSIVADTWTKDVWLSVGTVVGGIAALAGYLVWNSSGGEVEYEDGDEDDELQFTLPDQPMQVGDMLAGL
;
A
#
# COMPACT_ATOMS: atom_id res chain seq x y z
N MET A 1 18.41 18.29 23.13
CA MET A 1 17.21 17.47 22.86
C MET A 1 17.20 17.22 21.37
N VAL A 2 16.94 15.98 20.94
CA VAL A 2 17.11 15.55 19.55
C VAL A 2 15.74 15.12 19.03
N LEU A 3 15.31 15.68 17.90
CA LEU A 3 14.04 15.34 17.27
C LEU A 3 14.11 13.95 16.64
N GLU A 4 13.15 13.07 16.93
CA GLU A 4 13.10 11.71 16.38
C GLU A 4 12.04 11.66 15.26
N LEU A 5 12.46 11.43 14.01
CA LEU A 5 11.54 11.23 12.89
C LEU A 5 11.34 9.73 12.64
N HIS A 6 10.12 9.25 12.89
CA HIS A 6 9.69 7.89 12.62
C HIS A 6 9.09 7.79 11.21
N VAL A 7 9.63 6.88 10.39
CA VAL A 7 9.23 6.68 8.99
C VAL A 7 9.05 5.20 8.65
N TRP A 8 8.43 4.94 7.49
CA TRP A 8 8.54 3.64 6.85
C TRP A 8 9.98 3.35 6.41
N GLY A 9 10.40 2.09 6.50
CA GLY A 9 11.77 1.70 6.18
C GLY A 9 12.18 1.91 4.72
N PRO A 10 13.50 1.87 4.46
CA PRO A 10 14.07 2.10 3.14
C PRO A 10 13.69 1.01 2.13
N ALA A 11 13.39 1.42 0.90
CA ALA A 11 13.05 0.54 -0.22
C ALA A 11 13.51 1.19 -1.53
N PHE A 12 13.71 0.40 -2.60
CA PHE A 12 14.02 0.92 -3.94
C PHE A 12 15.22 1.88 -4.01
N SER A 13 16.24 1.69 -3.17
CA SER A 13 17.36 2.64 -3.03
C SER A 13 16.96 4.07 -2.56
N LEU A 14 15.81 4.18 -1.90
CA LEU A 14 15.29 5.38 -1.27
C LEU A 14 15.20 5.21 0.26
N PRO A 15 15.25 6.31 1.03
CA PRO A 15 15.14 6.26 2.49
C PRO A 15 13.83 5.67 3.03
N SER A 16 12.75 5.71 2.25
CA SER A 16 11.44 5.23 2.65
C SER A 16 10.63 4.75 1.45
N ILE A 17 9.70 3.81 1.67
CA ILE A 17 8.74 3.32 0.65
C ILE A 17 7.52 4.25 0.48
N ASP A 18 7.33 5.19 1.40
CA ASP A 18 6.18 6.10 1.43
C ASP A 18 6.56 7.53 1.00
N ALA A 19 5.69 8.17 0.21
CA ALA A 19 5.94 9.48 -0.40
C ALA A 19 6.02 10.59 0.66
N GLN A 20 5.10 10.58 1.63
CA GLN A 20 5.07 11.59 2.68
C GLN A 20 6.25 11.44 3.64
N CYS A 21 6.65 10.20 3.94
CA CYS A 21 7.88 9.94 4.69
C CYS A 21 9.13 10.49 3.97
N LEU A 22 9.26 10.28 2.66
CA LEU A 22 10.36 10.86 1.89
C LEU A 22 10.34 12.39 1.90
N ALA A 23 9.15 12.99 1.79
CA ALA A 23 8.98 14.44 1.87
C ALA A 23 9.42 14.99 3.24
N ALA A 24 9.03 14.33 4.33
CA ALA A 24 9.45 14.70 5.68
C ALA A 24 10.97 14.60 5.86
N ILE A 25 11.59 13.51 5.38
CA ILE A 25 13.04 13.34 5.41
C ILE A 25 13.73 14.46 4.63
N ALA A 26 13.23 14.81 3.45
CA ALA A 26 13.78 15.89 2.63
C ALA A 26 13.69 17.24 3.37
N TYR A 27 12.52 17.55 3.95
CA TYR A 27 12.30 18.78 4.69
C TYR A 27 13.25 18.91 5.89
N LEU A 28 13.36 17.86 6.72
CA LEU A 28 14.25 17.87 7.87
C LEU A 28 15.72 17.97 7.45
N SER A 29 16.12 17.29 6.37
CA SER A 29 17.49 17.33 5.86
C SER A 29 17.89 18.71 5.31
N LEU A 30 16.93 19.52 4.89
CA LEU A 30 17.15 20.86 4.35
C LEU A 30 17.07 21.95 5.42
N THR A 31 16.27 21.75 6.46
CA THR A 31 16.00 22.77 7.51
C THR A 31 16.88 22.59 8.74
N LEU A 32 17.10 21.34 9.17
CA LEU A 32 17.79 21.03 10.43
C LEU A 32 19.24 20.62 10.19
N PRO A 33 20.17 21.02 11.08
CA PRO A 33 21.52 20.48 11.08
C PRO A 33 21.49 18.99 11.49
N GLN A 34 22.45 18.21 11.00
CA GLN A 34 22.48 16.75 11.19
C GLN A 34 22.53 16.31 12.67
N ASP A 35 23.01 17.15 13.58
CA ASP A 35 23.10 16.84 15.01
C ASP A 35 21.80 17.10 15.79
N ALA A 36 20.83 17.81 15.19
CA ALA A 36 19.60 18.21 15.87
C ALA A 36 18.47 17.17 15.75
N TRP A 37 18.59 16.20 14.85
CA TRP A 37 17.54 15.23 14.57
C TRP A 37 18.09 13.87 14.18
N VAL A 38 17.25 12.86 14.32
CA VAL A 38 17.58 11.46 14.05
C VAL A 38 16.44 10.78 13.32
N LEU A 39 16.80 9.89 12.39
CA LEU A 39 15.89 9.15 11.53
C LEU A 39 15.72 7.70 12.00
N VAL A 40 14.50 7.30 12.30
CA VAL A 40 14.17 5.95 12.79
C VAL A 40 13.25 5.23 11.81
N ALA A 41 13.75 4.18 11.15
CA ALA A 41 12.97 3.28 10.30
C ALA A 41 12.08 2.34 11.13
N SER A 42 11.04 2.88 11.75
CA SER A 42 10.17 2.11 12.64
C SER A 42 9.29 1.12 11.88
N SER A 43 8.79 1.53 10.71
CA SER A 43 7.87 0.73 9.86
C SER A 43 6.64 0.17 10.60
N ASP A 44 6.28 0.80 11.72
CA ASP A 44 5.13 0.44 12.55
C ASP A 44 4.34 1.72 12.85
N PRO A 45 3.15 1.90 12.26
CA PRO A 45 2.32 3.06 12.54
C PRO A 45 1.84 3.14 13.98
N SER A 46 1.75 2.02 14.72
CA SER A 46 1.25 2.00 16.09
C SER A 46 2.18 2.67 17.12
N VAL A 47 3.39 3.06 16.71
CA VAL A 47 4.33 3.82 17.53
C VAL A 47 3.81 5.23 17.81
N SER A 48 3.07 5.83 16.87
CA SER A 48 2.44 7.13 17.05
C SER A 48 1.00 6.96 17.58
N PRO A 49 0.52 7.85 18.46
CA PRO A 49 -0.87 7.80 18.94
C PRO A 49 -1.88 7.93 17.79
N THR A 50 -1.51 8.65 16.72
CA THR A 50 -2.33 8.82 15.52
C THR A 50 -2.32 7.60 14.59
N CYS A 51 -1.54 6.56 14.89
CA CYS A 51 -1.43 5.35 14.06
C CYS A 51 -1.02 5.61 12.60
N GLU A 52 -0.22 6.65 12.37
CA GLU A 52 0.17 7.13 11.04
C GLU A 52 1.66 7.45 11.00
N LEU A 53 2.27 7.26 9.82
CA LEU A 53 3.64 7.66 9.49
C LEU A 53 3.59 8.55 8.24
N PRO A 54 4.43 9.58 8.12
CA PRO A 54 5.53 9.95 9.02
C PRO A 54 5.05 10.54 10.36
N ALA A 55 5.83 10.31 11.42
CA ALA A 55 5.59 10.86 12.75
C ALA A 55 6.86 11.45 13.36
N LEU A 56 6.80 12.72 13.74
CA LEU A 56 7.84 13.41 14.49
C LEU A 56 7.55 13.30 15.99
N LYS A 57 8.56 12.93 16.75
CA LYS A 57 8.51 12.88 18.20
C LYS A 57 9.50 13.89 18.78
N ASN A 58 8.98 14.74 19.66
CA ASN A 58 9.75 15.66 20.46
C ASN A 58 9.41 15.43 21.92
N ASP A 59 10.31 14.74 22.64
CA ASP A 59 10.10 14.23 23.99
C ASP A 59 8.79 13.45 24.15
N SER A 60 7.75 14.08 24.71
CA SER A 60 6.41 13.50 24.92
C SER A 60 5.39 13.86 23.84
N THR A 61 5.71 14.80 22.96
CA THR A 61 4.80 15.28 21.92
C THR A 61 4.99 14.51 20.62
N TRP A 62 3.87 14.12 20.02
CA TRP A 62 3.83 13.40 18.75
C TRP A 62 3.06 14.21 17.73
N VAL A 63 3.65 14.37 16.55
CA VAL A 63 3.03 15.06 15.41
C VAL A 63 3.17 14.19 14.18
N SER A 64 2.06 13.87 13.52
CA SER A 64 2.03 13.02 12.34
C SER A 64 1.51 13.76 11.12
N ARG A 65 1.80 13.22 9.92
CA ARG A 65 1.57 13.81 8.59
C ARG A 65 2.53 14.95 8.26
N PHE A 66 2.91 15.02 6.99
CA PHE A 66 3.90 15.97 6.51
C PHE A 66 3.56 17.43 6.84
N ARG A 67 2.34 17.90 6.51
CA ARG A 67 1.95 19.30 6.75
C ARG A 67 2.01 19.69 8.23
N ASN A 68 1.48 18.84 9.11
CA ASN A 68 1.47 19.11 10.54
C ASN A 68 2.90 19.13 11.10
N ILE A 69 3.79 18.26 10.59
CA ILE A 69 5.21 18.26 10.97
C ILE A 69 5.87 19.58 10.58
N VAL A 70 5.61 20.08 9.36
CA VAL A 70 6.10 21.39 8.88
C VAL A 70 5.59 22.53 9.77
N ASP A 71 4.29 22.56 10.05
CA ASP A 71 3.68 23.58 10.91
C ASP A 71 4.21 23.53 12.34
N TYR A 72 4.45 22.34 12.88
CA TYR A 72 5.05 22.15 14.19
C TYR A 72 6.48 22.65 14.25
N LEU A 73 7.32 22.31 13.26
CA LEU A 73 8.71 22.76 13.20
C LEU A 73 8.80 24.29 13.07
N ARG A 74 7.88 24.89 12.31
CA ARG A 74 7.74 26.33 12.19
C ARG A 74 7.40 26.99 13.53
N GLN A 75 6.44 26.43 14.28
CA GLN A 75 6.07 26.95 15.60
C GLN A 75 7.18 26.74 16.64
N TYR A 76 7.82 25.57 16.63
CA TYR A 76 8.87 25.21 17.58
C TYR A 76 10.15 26.06 17.42
N SER A 77 10.51 26.40 16.18
CA SER A 77 11.70 27.20 15.85
C SER A 77 11.47 28.70 15.79
N ASN A 78 10.27 29.19 16.16
CA ASN A 78 9.86 30.59 15.95
C ASN A 78 10.05 31.07 14.49
N GLY A 79 9.90 30.17 13.52
CA GLY A 79 10.03 30.45 12.09
C GLY A 79 11.44 30.35 11.52
N GLU A 80 12.46 29.92 12.28
CA GLU A 80 13.81 29.71 11.75
C GLU A 80 13.88 28.52 10.78
N TRP A 81 13.11 27.46 11.05
CA TRP A 81 13.09 26.24 10.22
C TRP A 81 11.97 26.24 9.18
N ASP A 82 11.51 27.41 8.75
CA ASP A 82 10.44 27.57 7.77
C ASP A 82 11.02 27.82 6.37
N LEU A 83 10.96 26.81 5.49
CA LEU A 83 11.36 26.94 4.08
C LEU A 83 10.50 27.94 3.30
N ASP A 84 9.27 28.20 3.76
CA ASP A 84 8.29 29.02 3.07
C ASP A 84 8.24 30.47 3.60
N GLN A 85 9.18 30.83 4.49
CA GLN A 85 9.21 32.13 5.16
C GLN A 85 9.27 33.29 4.16
N ASN A 86 10.10 33.14 3.12
CA ASN A 86 10.37 34.18 2.13
C ASN A 86 9.36 34.22 0.98
N LEU A 87 8.35 33.33 0.97
CA LEU A 87 7.34 33.30 -0.08
C LEU A 87 6.38 34.49 0.03
N THR A 88 6.09 35.09 -1.11
CA THR A 88 5.04 36.11 -1.25
C THR A 88 3.65 35.50 -1.03
N GLY A 89 2.64 36.34 -0.78
CA GLY A 89 1.27 35.85 -0.54
C GLY A 89 0.69 35.03 -1.70
N LEU A 90 1.06 35.36 -2.94
CA LEU A 90 0.66 34.60 -4.12
C LEU A 90 1.40 33.26 -4.20
N GLU A 91 2.73 33.26 -4.02
CA GLU A 91 3.52 32.02 -4.03
C GLU A 91 3.12 31.05 -2.91
N LYS A 92 2.67 31.57 -1.75
CA LYS A 92 2.10 30.74 -0.67
C LYS A 92 0.79 30.08 -1.10
N ALA A 93 -0.07 30.80 -1.82
CA ALA A 93 -1.30 30.24 -2.37
C ALA A 93 -0.99 29.15 -3.41
N ASP A 94 -0.02 29.40 -4.29
CA ASP A 94 0.44 28.43 -5.29
C ASP A 94 1.07 27.20 -4.63
N ASN A 95 1.89 27.38 -3.58
CA ASN A 95 2.46 26.27 -2.82
C ASN A 95 1.36 25.34 -2.25
N ILE A 96 0.34 25.92 -1.61
CA ILE A 96 -0.78 25.16 -1.06
C ILE A 96 -1.55 24.43 -2.17
N ALA A 97 -1.86 25.13 -3.26
CA ALA A 97 -2.59 24.57 -4.39
C ALA A 97 -1.84 23.38 -5.01
N PHE A 98 -0.54 23.55 -5.30
CA PHE A 98 0.28 22.49 -5.89
C PHE A 98 0.58 21.35 -4.92
N SER A 99 0.69 21.63 -3.62
CA SER A 99 0.82 20.59 -2.61
C SER A 99 -0.43 19.70 -2.55
N ALA A 100 -1.62 20.30 -2.59
CA ALA A 100 -2.87 19.55 -2.64
C ALA A 100 -3.06 18.79 -3.97
N PHE A 101 -2.63 19.38 -5.07
CA PHE A 101 -2.62 18.75 -6.39
C PHE A 101 -1.71 17.50 -6.41
N LEU A 102 -0.48 17.60 -5.91
CA LEU A 102 0.44 16.46 -5.82
C LEU A 102 -0.12 15.34 -4.95
N GLU A 103 -0.59 15.64 -3.74
CA GLU A 103 -1.12 14.61 -2.85
C GLU A 103 -2.37 13.91 -3.41
N SER A 104 -3.22 14.61 -4.15
CA SER A 104 -4.42 13.99 -4.73
C SER A 104 -4.11 13.17 -6.00
N ARG A 105 -3.34 13.74 -6.94
CA ARG A 105 -3.07 13.12 -8.24
C ARG A 105 -1.89 12.16 -8.22
N ALA A 106 -0.77 12.55 -7.61
CA ALA A 106 0.43 11.71 -7.58
C ALA A 106 0.23 10.48 -6.69
N GLN A 107 -0.46 10.61 -5.55
CA GLN A 107 -0.78 9.45 -4.71
C GLN A 107 -1.58 8.40 -5.48
N SER A 108 -2.60 8.81 -6.23
CA SER A 108 -3.43 7.90 -7.03
C SER A 108 -2.60 7.15 -8.10
N LEU A 109 -1.66 7.84 -8.75
CA LEU A 109 -0.77 7.23 -9.75
C LEU A 109 0.26 6.29 -9.13
N LEU A 110 0.84 6.65 -7.98
CA LEU A 110 1.72 5.77 -7.21
C LEU A 110 0.98 4.52 -6.74
N ASP A 111 -0.25 4.68 -6.25
CA ASP A 111 -1.11 3.58 -5.82
C ASP A 111 -1.37 2.60 -6.98
N LEU A 112 -1.71 3.13 -8.16
CA LEU A 112 -1.90 2.33 -9.38
C LEU A 112 -0.63 1.56 -9.77
N SER A 113 0.53 2.22 -9.72
CA SER A 113 1.80 1.66 -10.17
C SER A 113 2.38 0.63 -9.21
N LEU A 114 2.42 0.93 -7.91
CA LEU A 114 3.10 0.12 -6.89
C LEU A 114 2.19 -0.93 -6.24
N TYR A 115 0.88 -0.68 -6.14
CA TYR A 115 -0.03 -1.54 -5.38
C TYR A 115 -1.11 -2.19 -6.25
N VAL A 116 -1.77 -1.46 -7.15
CA VAL A 116 -2.87 -2.04 -7.96
C VAL A 116 -2.34 -2.95 -9.06
N THR A 117 -1.21 -2.61 -9.67
CA THR A 117 -0.55 -3.47 -10.67
C THR A 117 0.05 -4.68 -9.95
N SER A 118 -0.63 -5.84 -10.03
CA SER A 118 -0.26 -7.06 -9.28
C SER A 118 1.19 -7.48 -9.50
N GLN A 119 1.68 -7.44 -10.74
CA GLN A 119 3.03 -7.85 -11.08
C GLN A 119 4.08 -6.94 -10.40
N ASN A 120 3.80 -5.64 -10.29
CA ASN A 120 4.67 -4.72 -9.56
C ASN A 120 4.57 -4.96 -8.05
N TYR A 121 3.35 -5.20 -7.56
CA TYR A 121 3.11 -5.45 -6.13
C TYR A 121 3.79 -6.74 -5.64
N TYR A 122 3.57 -7.87 -6.30
CA TYR A 122 4.08 -9.16 -5.85
C TYR A 122 5.60 -9.32 -6.05
N ASN A 123 6.18 -8.75 -7.11
CA ASN A 123 7.61 -8.91 -7.39
C ASN A 123 8.50 -7.83 -6.76
N SER A 124 7.97 -6.63 -6.52
CA SER A 124 8.78 -5.50 -6.04
C SER A 124 8.28 -4.94 -4.71
N THR A 125 7.01 -4.53 -4.62
CA THR A 125 6.49 -3.78 -3.45
C THR A 125 6.32 -4.65 -2.20
N SER A 126 5.64 -5.78 -2.30
CA SER A 126 5.39 -6.70 -1.18
C SER A 126 6.70 -7.29 -0.61
N PRO A 127 7.67 -7.75 -1.43
CA PRO A 127 8.99 -8.14 -0.92
C PRO A 127 9.73 -7.00 -0.22
N SER A 128 9.61 -5.76 -0.72
CA SER A 128 10.22 -4.59 -0.07
C SER A 128 9.62 -4.34 1.33
N TYR A 129 8.30 -4.48 1.48
CA TYR A 129 7.68 -4.46 2.81
C TYR A 129 8.13 -5.62 3.70
N GLY A 130 8.27 -6.83 3.14
CA GLY A 130 8.78 -8.00 3.87
C GLY A 130 10.19 -7.79 4.43
N ALA A 131 11.03 -7.03 3.74
CA ALA A 131 12.39 -6.72 4.17
C ALA A 131 12.47 -5.69 5.31
N ILE A 132 11.52 -4.75 5.39
CA ILE A 132 11.53 -3.67 6.40
C ILE A 132 10.68 -4.01 7.64
N LEU A 133 9.65 -4.84 7.49
CA LEU A 133 8.73 -5.18 8.57
C LEU A 133 9.26 -6.32 9.43
N GLN A 134 8.91 -6.31 10.72
CA GLN A 134 9.16 -7.41 11.63
C GLN A 134 7.95 -8.36 11.66
N TRP A 135 8.20 -9.64 11.96
CA TRP A 135 7.12 -10.57 12.26
C TRP A 135 6.31 -10.05 13.45
N PRO A 136 4.97 -10.03 13.39
CA PRO A 136 4.07 -10.63 12.39
C PRO A 136 3.57 -9.64 11.32
N ASN A 137 3.96 -8.35 11.43
CA ASN A 137 3.45 -7.27 10.59
C ASN A 137 3.72 -7.49 9.09
N GLN A 138 4.73 -8.29 8.75
CA GLN A 138 5.02 -8.73 7.37
C GLN A 138 3.83 -9.35 6.64
N TRP A 139 2.91 -10.03 7.35
CA TRP A 139 1.74 -10.68 6.72
C TRP A 139 0.46 -9.87 6.89
N ILE A 140 0.45 -8.90 7.79
CA ILE A 140 -0.75 -8.14 8.16
C ILE A 140 -0.79 -6.81 7.40
N LEU A 141 0.32 -6.05 7.39
CA LEU A 141 0.33 -4.69 6.86
C LEU A 141 0.29 -4.66 5.33
N PRO A 142 1.09 -5.45 4.57
CA PRO A 142 1.07 -5.34 3.12
C PRO A 142 -0.32 -5.59 2.51
N PRO A 143 -1.09 -6.63 2.91
CA PRO A 143 -2.46 -6.79 2.42
C PRO A 143 -3.37 -5.62 2.78
N LYS A 144 -3.28 -5.07 4.00
CA LYS A 144 -4.09 -3.91 4.44
C LYS A 144 -3.79 -2.66 3.62
N ILE A 145 -2.50 -2.40 3.35
CA ILE A 145 -2.06 -1.24 2.54
C ILE A 145 -2.51 -1.44 1.09
N HIS A 146 -2.36 -2.65 0.56
CA HIS A 146 -2.78 -3.00 -0.78
C HIS A 146 -4.30 -2.85 -0.99
N THR A 147 -5.14 -3.29 -0.04
CA THR A 147 -6.59 -3.06 -0.11
C THR A 147 -6.92 -1.57 -0.03
N ALA A 148 -6.30 -0.83 0.89
CA ALA A 148 -6.53 0.62 1.00
C ALA A 148 -6.14 1.39 -0.28
N ALA A 149 -5.06 0.98 -0.96
CA ALA A 149 -4.66 1.57 -2.24
C ALA A 149 -5.66 1.24 -3.37
N LYS A 150 -6.22 0.03 -3.39
CA LYS A 150 -7.29 -0.34 -4.32
C LYS A 150 -8.56 0.47 -4.09
N ASP A 151 -8.97 0.61 -2.84
CA ASP A 151 -10.16 1.40 -2.48
C ASP A 151 -10.00 2.88 -2.90
N ARG A 152 -8.82 3.46 -2.70
CA ARG A 152 -8.53 4.84 -3.13
C ARG A 152 -8.61 5.04 -4.65
N THR A 153 -8.24 4.03 -5.43
CA THR A 153 -8.14 4.11 -6.90
C THR A 153 -9.32 3.49 -7.64
N GLU A 154 -10.29 2.92 -6.91
CA GLU A 154 -11.46 2.23 -7.47
C GLU A 154 -12.25 3.12 -8.44
N HIS A 155 -12.42 4.40 -8.09
CA HIS A 155 -13.15 5.39 -8.88
C HIS A 155 -12.55 5.63 -10.28
N LEU A 156 -11.28 5.29 -10.51
CA LEU A 156 -10.62 5.42 -11.81
C LEU A 156 -11.03 4.30 -12.78
N GLY A 157 -11.60 3.21 -12.26
CA GLY A 157 -12.03 2.06 -13.07
C GLY A 157 -10.88 1.33 -13.76
N LEU A 158 -9.67 1.45 -13.21
CA LEU A 158 -8.43 0.86 -13.75
C LEU A 158 -8.01 -0.44 -13.05
N SER A 159 -8.92 -1.06 -12.29
CA SER A 159 -8.65 -2.37 -11.66
C SER A 159 -8.38 -3.50 -12.67
N SER A 160 -8.73 -3.31 -13.95
CA SER A 160 -8.47 -4.26 -15.04
C SER A 160 -7.04 -4.23 -15.59
N LEU A 161 -6.20 -3.26 -15.18
CA LEU A 161 -4.77 -3.21 -15.52
C LEU A 161 -4.03 -4.51 -15.13
N ASP A 162 -4.49 -5.14 -14.05
CA ASP A 162 -3.98 -6.41 -13.54
C ASP A 162 -4.14 -7.56 -14.56
N LEU A 163 -5.32 -7.69 -15.16
CA LEU A 163 -5.64 -8.75 -16.13
C LEU A 163 -4.94 -8.52 -17.47
N ASP A 164 -4.86 -7.27 -17.92
CA ASP A 164 -4.26 -6.92 -19.21
C ASP A 164 -2.73 -7.18 -19.22
N ALA A 165 -2.03 -6.82 -18.13
CA ALA A 165 -0.60 -7.07 -17.99
C ALA A 165 -0.27 -8.58 -18.00
N ILE A 166 -1.09 -9.38 -17.32
CA ILE A 166 -0.97 -10.85 -17.28
C ILE A 166 -1.21 -11.45 -18.68
N GLU A 167 -2.23 -10.99 -19.41
CA GLU A 167 -2.51 -11.47 -20.76
C GLU A 167 -1.42 -11.11 -21.77
N GLU A 168 -0.89 -9.90 -21.72
CA GLU A 168 0.18 -9.47 -22.62
C GLU A 168 1.46 -10.28 -22.38
N GLN A 169 1.82 -10.50 -21.11
CA GLN A 169 2.95 -11.35 -20.76
C GLN A 169 2.74 -12.79 -21.23
N ARG A 170 1.57 -13.37 -21.01
CA ARG A 170 1.23 -14.72 -21.52
C ARG A 170 1.38 -14.79 -23.04
N LYS A 171 0.95 -13.76 -23.78
CA LYS A 171 1.11 -13.69 -25.25
C LYS A 171 2.58 -13.59 -25.65
N ARG A 172 3.40 -12.81 -24.94
CA ARG A 172 4.84 -12.69 -25.19
C ARG A 172 5.58 -13.99 -24.93
N GLU A 173 5.33 -14.64 -23.81
CA GLU A 173 5.91 -15.94 -23.46
C GLU A 173 5.49 -17.03 -24.44
N HIS A 174 4.21 -17.06 -24.82
CA HIS A 174 3.71 -17.98 -25.84
C HIS A 174 4.40 -17.75 -27.19
N SER A 175 4.52 -16.50 -27.64
CA SER A 175 5.26 -16.14 -28.86
C SER A 175 6.73 -16.52 -28.79
N ALA A 176 7.38 -16.32 -27.63
CA ALA A 176 8.78 -16.70 -27.41
C ALA A 176 8.96 -18.22 -27.40
N ALA A 177 8.05 -18.99 -26.80
CA ALA A 177 8.08 -20.45 -26.79
C ALA A 177 7.85 -21.04 -28.20
N VAL A 178 6.97 -20.41 -28.99
CA VAL A 178 6.77 -20.75 -30.41
C VAL A 178 8.04 -20.44 -31.23
N ALA A 179 8.67 -19.28 -31.00
CA ALA A 179 9.93 -18.91 -31.66
C ALA A 179 11.10 -19.84 -31.26
N ALA A 180 11.14 -20.27 -30.00
CA ALA A 180 12.12 -21.22 -29.48
C ALA A 180 11.82 -22.68 -29.85
N GLY A 181 10.79 -22.95 -30.66
CA GLY A 181 10.45 -24.31 -31.12
C GLY A 181 9.92 -25.26 -30.04
N HIS A 182 9.59 -24.74 -28.85
CA HIS A 182 9.04 -25.54 -27.74
C HIS A 182 7.56 -25.89 -27.93
N VAL A 183 6.87 -25.22 -28.88
CA VAL A 183 5.48 -25.49 -29.24
C VAL A 183 5.39 -25.83 -30.73
N PRO A 184 4.90 -27.02 -31.12
CA PRO A 184 4.76 -27.40 -32.52
C PRO A 184 3.69 -26.55 -33.23
N LYS A 185 3.98 -26.12 -34.46
CA LYS A 185 3.16 -25.20 -35.27
C LYS A 185 1.70 -25.65 -35.48
N ASN A 186 1.41 -26.93 -35.33
CA ASN A 186 0.08 -27.52 -35.53
C ASN A 186 -0.82 -27.46 -34.28
N LEU A 187 -0.27 -27.14 -33.10
CA LEU A 187 -1.02 -26.95 -31.86
C LEU A 187 -1.25 -25.48 -31.53
N ILE A 188 -0.91 -24.56 -32.45
CA ILE A 188 -1.19 -23.13 -32.30
C ILE A 188 -2.71 -22.96 -32.35
N PRO A 189 -3.39 -22.65 -31.23
CA PRO A 189 -4.81 -22.40 -31.24
C PRO A 189 -5.01 -21.11 -32.04
N ARG A 190 -5.77 -21.17 -33.15
CA ARG A 190 -6.22 -19.96 -33.81
C ARG A 190 -7.14 -19.23 -32.83
N PRO A 191 -6.87 -17.97 -32.45
CA PRO A 191 -7.72 -17.26 -31.52
C PRO A 191 -9.10 -17.13 -32.17
N ARG A 192 -10.10 -17.81 -31.61
CA ARG A 192 -11.50 -17.55 -31.95
C ARG A 192 -11.84 -16.18 -31.37
N ASP A 193 -12.42 -15.31 -32.21
CA ASP A 193 -12.90 -13.99 -31.81
C ASP A 193 -14.04 -14.10 -30.80
N THR A 194 -13.70 -14.34 -29.53
CA THR A 194 -14.66 -14.48 -28.44
C THR A 194 -14.07 -13.86 -27.18
N VAL A 195 -14.80 -12.91 -26.58
CA VAL A 195 -14.55 -12.17 -25.32
C VAL A 195 -13.21 -11.40 -25.24
N SER A 196 -12.09 -11.95 -25.70
CA SER A 196 -10.78 -11.29 -25.79
C SER A 196 -10.75 -10.09 -26.72
N SER A 197 -11.62 -10.02 -27.74
CA SER A 197 -11.77 -8.84 -28.60
C SER A 197 -12.48 -7.68 -27.89
N LEU A 198 -13.37 -7.97 -26.93
CA LEU A 198 -14.00 -6.96 -26.09
C LEU A 198 -13.07 -6.53 -24.94
N LEU A 199 -12.25 -7.44 -24.41
CA LEU A 199 -11.18 -7.15 -23.45
C LEU A 199 -10.00 -6.39 -24.08
N GLY A 200 -9.68 -6.65 -25.35
CA GLY A 200 -8.67 -5.88 -26.09
C GLY A 200 -9.05 -4.39 -26.25
N LYS A 201 -10.35 -4.09 -26.34
CA LYS A 201 -10.86 -2.70 -26.33
C LYS A 201 -10.66 -2.06 -24.95
N THR A 202 -10.84 -2.81 -23.86
CA THR A 202 -10.60 -2.28 -22.50
C THR A 202 -9.12 -2.02 -22.26
N SER A 203 -8.21 -2.84 -22.78
CA SER A 203 -6.76 -2.62 -22.66
C SER A 203 -6.28 -1.30 -23.29
N GLN A 204 -6.69 -1.04 -24.53
CA GLN A 204 -6.37 0.24 -25.18
C GLN A 204 -7.01 1.42 -24.46
N GLN A 205 -8.26 1.29 -24.02
CA GLN A 205 -8.94 2.33 -23.22
C GLN A 205 -8.21 2.60 -21.90
N ASN A 206 -7.73 1.56 -21.22
CA ASN A 206 -6.96 1.68 -19.99
C ASN A 206 -5.62 2.38 -20.23
N GLN A 207 -4.95 2.06 -21.33
CA GLN A 207 -3.71 2.74 -21.72
C GLN A 207 -3.95 4.23 -22.02
N PHE A 208 -5.00 4.57 -22.79
CA PHE A 208 -5.37 5.97 -23.04
C PHE A 208 -5.76 6.71 -21.76
N LYS A 209 -6.47 6.06 -20.83
CA LYS A 209 -6.79 6.64 -19.51
C LYS A 209 -5.54 6.87 -18.67
N LEU A 210 -4.62 5.90 -18.62
CA LEU A 210 -3.33 6.07 -17.93
C LEU A 210 -2.50 7.18 -18.56
N GLU A 211 -2.51 7.28 -19.89
CA GLU A 211 -1.84 8.36 -20.60
C GLU A 211 -2.46 9.72 -20.25
N ALA A 212 -3.78 9.83 -20.20
CA ALA A 212 -4.45 11.05 -19.77
C ALA A 212 -4.11 11.42 -18.31
N LEU A 213 -4.17 10.47 -17.38
CA LEU A 213 -3.87 10.71 -15.96
C LEU A 213 -2.41 11.11 -15.72
N THR A 214 -1.48 10.47 -16.44
CA THR A 214 -0.05 10.82 -16.35
C THR A 214 0.23 12.18 -16.98
N ALA A 215 -0.45 12.54 -18.08
CA ALA A 215 -0.37 13.88 -18.66
C ALA A 215 -0.89 14.94 -17.67
N GLU A 216 -2.05 14.67 -17.05
CA GLU A 216 -2.66 15.57 -16.07
C GLU A 216 -1.71 15.89 -14.90
N LEU A 217 -0.88 14.93 -14.46
CA LEU A 217 0.12 15.19 -13.42
C LEU A 217 1.40 15.85 -13.97
N PHE A 218 2.00 15.28 -15.00
CA PHE A 218 3.38 15.62 -15.39
C PHE A 218 3.47 16.89 -16.24
N GLU A 219 2.50 17.18 -17.11
CA GLU A 219 2.54 18.36 -17.97
C GLU A 219 2.49 19.67 -17.16
N PRO A 220 1.59 19.83 -16.17
CA PRO A 220 1.59 21.03 -15.33
C PRO A 220 2.89 21.18 -14.52
N LEU A 221 3.42 20.07 -13.98
CA LEU A 221 4.67 20.12 -13.21
C LEU A 221 5.86 20.54 -14.08
N GLU A 222 5.91 20.06 -15.32
CA GLU A 222 6.93 20.46 -16.30
C GLU A 222 6.81 21.94 -16.67
N GLU A 223 5.58 22.44 -16.87
CA GLU A 223 5.33 23.86 -17.16
C GLU A 223 5.76 24.78 -16.01
N ILE A 224 5.44 24.40 -14.77
CA ILE A 224 5.77 25.19 -13.58
C ILE A 224 7.28 25.22 -13.35
N LEU A 225 7.93 24.06 -13.46
CA LEU A 225 9.37 23.95 -13.27
C LEU A 225 10.10 24.66 -14.41
N GLY A 226 9.77 24.37 -15.67
CA GLY A 226 10.46 24.89 -16.85
C GLY A 226 11.97 24.82 -16.70
N ASP A 227 12.64 25.96 -16.92
CA ASP A 227 14.10 26.10 -16.74
C ASP A 227 14.53 26.47 -15.31
N LYS A 228 13.60 26.49 -14.34
CA LYS A 228 13.89 26.88 -12.96
C LYS A 228 14.62 25.77 -12.20
N LYS A 229 15.34 26.17 -11.15
CA LYS A 229 16.03 25.23 -10.26
C LYS A 229 15.09 24.53 -9.28
N TYR A 230 13.99 25.18 -8.93
CA TYR A 230 12.94 24.79 -7.97
C TYR A 230 11.57 25.22 -8.52
N PHE A 231 10.46 24.64 -8.06
CA PHE A 231 9.14 24.87 -8.67
C PHE A 231 8.69 26.34 -8.62
N LEU A 232 8.82 26.99 -7.47
CA LEU A 232 8.31 28.35 -7.26
C LEU A 232 9.37 29.44 -7.55
N HIS A 233 10.64 29.21 -7.21
CA HIS A 233 11.67 30.24 -7.27
C HIS A 233 12.48 30.25 -8.59
N MET A 234 12.69 31.45 -9.15
CA MET A 234 13.37 31.67 -10.45
C MET A 234 14.91 31.66 -10.41
N SER A 235 15.58 31.87 -9.28
CA SER A 235 17.05 31.64 -9.17
C SER A 235 17.66 31.85 -7.78
N GLU A 236 17.15 32.81 -6.99
CA GLU A 236 17.78 33.20 -5.71
C GLU A 236 17.08 32.61 -4.48
N GLY A 237 15.88 32.05 -4.63
CA GLY A 237 15.15 31.38 -3.56
C GLY A 237 15.58 29.93 -3.40
N GLY A 238 15.70 29.50 -2.14
CA GLY A 238 16.00 28.12 -1.76
C GLY A 238 14.85 27.14 -2.06
N PRO A 239 15.01 25.86 -1.69
CA PRO A 239 13.94 24.88 -1.77
C PRO A 239 12.76 25.27 -0.86
N THR A 240 11.55 24.93 -1.28
CA THR A 240 10.29 25.15 -0.56
C THR A 240 9.75 23.85 0.04
N SER A 241 8.70 23.94 0.86
CA SER A 241 7.99 22.75 1.33
C SER A 241 7.38 21.94 0.17
N LEU A 242 6.91 22.61 -0.89
CA LEU A 242 6.43 21.98 -2.12
C LEU A 242 7.53 21.14 -2.79
N ASP A 243 8.74 21.68 -2.89
CA ASP A 243 9.88 20.98 -3.48
C ASP A 243 10.19 19.66 -2.73
N CYS A 244 10.04 19.67 -1.41
CA CYS A 244 10.22 18.48 -0.56
C CYS A 244 9.13 17.45 -0.81
N LEU A 245 7.87 17.90 -0.87
CA LEU A 245 6.72 17.04 -1.15
C LEU A 245 6.81 16.41 -2.55
N ALA A 246 7.09 17.24 -3.55
CA ALA A 246 7.30 16.82 -4.93
C ALA A 246 8.44 15.81 -5.03
N LEU A 247 9.58 16.05 -4.35
CA LEU A 247 10.69 15.10 -4.33
C LEU A 247 10.26 13.73 -3.78
N GLY A 248 9.44 13.69 -2.72
CA GLY A 248 8.91 12.43 -2.17
C GLY A 248 8.08 11.64 -3.18
N TYR A 249 7.07 12.29 -3.78
CA TYR A 249 6.19 11.65 -4.76
C TYR A 249 6.91 11.26 -6.06
N LEU A 250 7.70 12.17 -6.63
CA LEU A 250 8.38 11.97 -7.91
C LEU A 250 9.53 10.97 -7.81
N SER A 251 10.21 10.89 -6.66
CA SER A 251 11.26 9.88 -6.47
C SER A 251 10.70 8.46 -6.46
N LEU A 252 9.52 8.23 -5.88
CA LEU A 252 8.84 6.94 -5.97
C LEU A 252 8.26 6.66 -7.36
N ALA A 253 7.96 7.67 -8.16
CA ALA A 253 7.56 7.48 -9.55
C ALA A 253 8.75 7.10 -10.45
N LEU A 254 9.95 7.62 -10.16
CA LEU A 254 11.13 7.53 -11.03
C LEU A 254 12.08 6.38 -10.68
N VAL A 255 12.34 6.13 -9.39
CA VAL A 255 13.45 5.28 -8.95
C VAL A 255 13.13 3.78 -8.95
N PRO A 256 11.93 3.32 -8.52
CA PRO A 256 11.64 1.89 -8.44
C PRO A 256 11.85 1.15 -9.75
N GLU A 257 12.58 0.03 -9.68
CA GLU A 257 12.74 -0.90 -10.78
C GLU A 257 11.58 -1.89 -10.76
N LEU A 258 10.54 -1.55 -11.52
CA LEU A 258 9.30 -2.32 -11.60
C LEU A 258 9.25 -3.14 -12.89
N PRO A 259 8.65 -4.35 -12.87
CA PRO A 259 8.37 -5.13 -14.07
C PRO A 259 7.62 -4.35 -15.15
N HIS A 260 6.64 -3.52 -14.75
CA HIS A 260 5.92 -2.61 -15.63
C HIS A 260 6.21 -1.15 -15.23
N PRO A 261 7.23 -0.50 -15.84
CA PRO A 261 7.67 0.84 -15.48
C PRO A 261 6.89 1.95 -16.20
N TRP A 262 5.60 1.78 -16.47
CA TRP A 262 4.80 2.73 -17.27
C TRP A 262 4.79 4.14 -16.67
N LEU A 263 4.79 4.28 -15.34
CA LEU A 263 4.78 5.57 -14.66
C LEU A 263 6.12 6.30 -14.81
N ARG A 264 7.22 5.55 -14.67
CA ARG A 264 8.59 6.05 -14.86
C ARG A 264 8.81 6.50 -16.30
N ASP A 265 8.36 5.70 -17.26
CA ASP A 265 8.51 5.99 -18.68
C ASP A 265 7.65 7.21 -19.08
N ALA A 266 6.44 7.33 -18.54
CA ALA A 266 5.60 8.50 -18.73
C ALA A 266 6.25 9.78 -18.18
N MET A 267 6.84 9.72 -16.99
CA MET A 267 7.57 10.86 -16.39
C MET A 267 8.75 11.30 -17.28
N ARG A 268 9.55 10.34 -17.76
CA ARG A 268 10.72 10.62 -18.63
C ARG A 268 10.32 11.23 -19.97
N ASN A 269 9.22 10.77 -20.54
CA ASN A 269 8.77 11.21 -21.87
C ASN A 269 8.05 12.56 -21.82
N LYS A 270 7.21 12.78 -20.80
CA LYS A 270 6.36 13.99 -20.70
C LYS A 270 6.98 15.13 -19.91
N ALA A 271 7.83 14.81 -18.93
CA ALA A 271 8.43 15.79 -18.03
C ALA A 271 9.94 15.56 -17.84
N PRO A 272 10.75 15.79 -18.89
CA PRO A 272 12.20 15.62 -18.82
C PRO A 272 12.89 16.56 -17.82
N PHE A 273 12.46 17.83 -17.68
CA PHE A 273 13.03 18.75 -16.71
C PHE A 273 12.73 18.32 -15.28
N VAL A 274 11.50 17.88 -15.00
CA VAL A 274 11.11 17.34 -13.68
C VAL A 274 11.88 16.05 -13.38
N THR A 275 12.14 15.21 -14.38
CA THR A 275 12.98 14.02 -14.24
C THR A 275 14.41 14.40 -13.82
N ALA A 276 15.05 15.30 -14.55
CA ALA A 276 16.40 15.76 -14.25
C ALA A 276 16.48 16.46 -12.88
N TYR A 277 15.46 17.25 -12.53
CA TYR A 277 15.31 17.86 -11.21
C TYR A 277 15.26 16.79 -10.10
N THR A 278 14.43 15.78 -10.27
CA THR A 278 14.22 14.72 -9.27
C THR A 278 15.50 13.93 -9.05
N GLU A 279 16.22 13.54 -10.10
CA GLU A 279 17.50 12.84 -9.98
C GLU A 279 18.55 13.69 -9.24
N ARG A 280 18.67 14.96 -9.61
CA ARG A 280 19.61 15.91 -8.99
C ARG A 280 19.32 16.09 -7.49
N GLN A 281 18.07 16.36 -7.12
CA GLN A 281 17.71 16.59 -5.71
C GLN A 281 17.81 15.31 -4.88
N ARG A 282 17.41 14.17 -5.43
CA ARG A 282 17.55 12.87 -4.76
C ARG A 282 19.02 12.57 -4.43
N GLN A 283 19.92 12.74 -5.40
CA GLN A 283 21.35 12.51 -5.16
C GLN A 283 21.92 13.45 -4.10
N LYS A 284 21.50 14.71 -4.11
CA LYS A 284 21.95 15.73 -3.14
C LYS A 284 21.45 15.47 -1.72
N ILE A 285 20.17 15.10 -1.56
CA ILE A 285 19.50 15.04 -0.25
C ILE A 285 19.55 13.62 0.34
N PHE A 286 19.18 12.60 -0.44
CA PHE A 286 19.07 11.23 0.06
C PHE A 286 20.34 10.40 -0.16
N GLY A 287 21.06 10.64 -1.27
CA GLY A 287 22.14 9.75 -1.70
C GLY A 287 21.63 8.35 -2.05
N ILE A 288 22.51 7.35 -1.95
CA ILE A 288 22.14 5.93 -2.13
C ILE A 288 21.89 5.32 -0.75
N VAL A 289 20.66 4.86 -0.51
CA VAL A 289 20.27 4.25 0.77
C VAL A 289 19.96 2.78 0.58
N ASN A 290 20.64 1.93 1.36
CA ASN A 290 20.36 0.51 1.44
C ASN A 290 19.68 0.15 2.76
N VAL A 291 18.96 -0.97 2.78
CA VAL A 291 18.23 -1.46 3.97
C VAL A 291 19.16 -1.66 5.16
N GLU A 292 20.39 -2.08 4.91
CA GLU A 292 21.40 -2.31 5.94
C GLU A 292 21.79 -1.04 6.70
N HIS A 293 21.70 0.14 6.08
CA HIS A 293 22.03 1.41 6.72
C HIS A 293 21.05 1.78 7.84
N ALA A 294 19.77 1.40 7.68
CA ALA A 294 18.72 1.73 8.64
C ALA A 294 18.55 0.67 9.75
N LEU A 295 18.77 -0.61 9.43
CA LEU A 295 18.40 -1.72 10.31
C LEU A 295 19.58 -2.38 11.06
N SER A 296 20.84 -2.16 10.65
CA SER A 296 22.01 -2.82 11.27
C SER A 296 22.74 -1.90 12.27
N PRO A 297 23.01 -2.35 13.50
CA PRO A 297 23.74 -1.55 14.50
C PRO A 297 25.22 -1.35 14.18
N ASN A 298 25.82 -2.24 13.37
CA ASN A 298 27.25 -2.16 13.00
C ASN A 298 27.50 -1.32 11.74
N SER A 299 26.47 -1.04 10.94
CA SER A 299 26.58 -0.24 9.71
C SER A 299 26.55 1.26 10.01
N ALA A 300 25.83 1.70 11.05
CA ALA A 300 25.73 3.13 11.43
C ALA A 300 27.08 3.82 11.73
N LYS A 301 28.13 3.04 12.05
CA LYS A 301 29.51 3.56 12.25
C LYS A 301 30.39 3.52 10.99
N ARG A 302 29.93 2.86 9.91
CA ARG A 302 30.68 2.66 8.65
C ARG A 302 29.93 3.19 7.43
N SER A 303 28.73 3.73 7.58
CA SER A 303 27.80 3.97 6.50
C SER A 303 28.15 5.21 5.69
N SER A 304 28.23 5.04 4.37
CA SER A 304 28.29 6.09 3.36
C SER A 304 26.99 6.90 3.24
N SER A 305 26.04 6.75 4.18
CA SER A 305 24.74 7.40 4.14
C SER A 305 24.82 8.83 4.69
N ILE A 306 24.25 9.77 3.95
CA ILE A 306 24.18 11.20 4.33
C ILE A 306 23.21 11.42 5.52
N LEU A 307 22.26 10.51 5.73
CA LEU A 307 21.18 10.65 6.70
C LEU A 307 21.54 10.13 8.12
N PRO A 308 21.06 10.78 9.19
CA PRO A 308 21.36 10.42 10.58
C PRO A 308 20.50 9.24 11.06
N TRP A 309 20.81 8.03 10.61
CA TRP A 309 20.06 6.83 10.97
C TRP A 309 20.25 6.40 12.43
N GLN A 310 19.15 6.06 13.08
CA GLN A 310 19.12 5.32 14.35
C GLN A 310 18.34 4.03 14.19
N VAL A 311 18.93 2.96 14.74
CA VAL A 311 18.34 1.63 14.69
C VAL A 311 17.02 1.63 15.45
N PRO A 312 15.92 1.15 14.85
CA PRO A 312 14.64 1.06 15.52
C PRO A 312 14.73 0.11 16.73
N GLN A 313 14.04 0.46 17.81
CA GLN A 313 13.90 -0.46 18.94
C GLN A 313 13.09 -1.67 18.49
N ARG A 314 13.61 -2.89 18.71
CA ARG A 314 12.88 -4.12 18.37
C ARG A 314 11.56 -4.18 19.13
N ALA A 315 10.49 -4.59 18.45
CA ALA A 315 9.18 -4.71 19.06
C ALA A 315 9.26 -5.65 20.28
N ARG A 316 8.75 -5.20 21.43
CA ARG A 316 8.64 -6.03 22.62
C ARG A 316 7.60 -7.13 22.36
N LEU A 317 7.81 -8.32 22.93
CA LEU A 317 6.87 -9.45 22.78
C LEU A 317 5.42 -9.09 23.16
N ALA A 318 5.25 -8.20 24.14
CA ALA A 318 3.93 -7.68 24.53
C ALA A 318 3.26 -6.91 23.37
N THR A 319 3.98 -6.00 22.70
CA THR A 319 3.48 -5.25 21.54
C THR A 319 3.09 -6.20 20.41
N VAL A 320 3.93 -7.20 20.12
CA VAL A 320 3.64 -8.24 19.10
C VAL A 320 2.38 -9.05 19.44
N SER A 321 2.21 -9.45 20.70
CA SER A 321 1.01 -10.18 21.11
C SER A 321 -0.27 -9.32 20.97
N SER A 322 -0.16 -8.03 21.25
CA SER A 322 -1.29 -7.10 21.12
C SER A 322 -1.66 -6.83 19.66
N THR A 323 -0.68 -6.75 18.74
CA THR A 323 -0.97 -6.58 17.31
C THR A 323 -1.63 -7.83 16.73
N LEU A 324 -1.20 -9.04 17.12
CA LEU A 324 -1.88 -10.29 16.75
C LEU A 324 -3.31 -10.36 17.29
N TYR A 325 -3.51 -10.02 18.56
CA TYR A 325 -4.85 -10.00 19.14
C TYR A 325 -5.76 -9.00 18.41
N ASN A 326 -5.28 -7.78 18.20
CA ASN A 326 -6.06 -6.74 17.53
C ASN A 326 -6.41 -7.11 16.09
N THR A 327 -5.49 -7.75 15.37
CA THR A 327 -5.68 -8.14 13.96
C THR A 327 -6.60 -9.34 13.82
N LEU A 328 -6.48 -10.34 14.69
CA LEU A 328 -7.43 -11.46 14.77
C LEU A 328 -8.82 -10.96 15.13
N ALA A 329 -8.92 -10.07 16.11
CA ALA A 329 -10.20 -9.49 16.47
C ALA A 329 -10.78 -8.64 15.31
N ASP A 330 -9.95 -7.95 14.51
CA ASP A 330 -10.40 -7.15 13.36
C ASP A 330 -10.87 -8.04 12.20
N ALA A 331 -10.36 -9.27 12.13
CA ALA A 331 -10.77 -10.26 11.14
C ALA A 331 -12.13 -10.88 11.45
N ILE A 332 -12.64 -10.78 12.69
CA ILE A 332 -13.96 -11.28 13.07
C ILE A 332 -15.00 -10.19 12.78
N PRO A 333 -15.95 -10.39 11.84
CA PRO A 333 -16.85 -9.33 11.34
C PRO A 333 -17.58 -8.58 12.47
N VAL A 334 -18.13 -9.33 13.43
CA VAL A 334 -18.85 -8.77 14.57
C VAL A 334 -17.99 -7.87 15.45
N TRP A 335 -16.75 -8.27 15.71
CA TRP A 335 -15.84 -7.52 16.59
C TRP A 335 -15.20 -6.33 15.89
N LYS A 336 -15.05 -6.41 14.56
CA LYS A 336 -14.62 -5.30 13.71
C LYS A 336 -15.59 -4.13 13.81
N ASP A 337 -16.89 -4.39 13.66
CA ASP A 337 -17.92 -3.35 13.69
C ASP A 337 -18.03 -2.69 15.07
N ILE A 338 -17.94 -3.48 16.15
CA ILE A 338 -17.93 -2.98 17.53
C ILE A 338 -16.74 -2.06 17.80
N ARG A 339 -15.54 -2.44 17.34
CA ARG A 339 -14.34 -1.63 17.59
C ARG A 339 -14.23 -0.42 16.68
N MET A 340 -14.67 -0.51 15.43
CA MET A 340 -14.81 0.65 14.54
C MET A 340 -15.73 1.69 15.18
N HIS A 341 -16.86 1.25 15.76
CA HIS A 341 -17.77 2.13 16.48
C HIS A 341 -17.12 2.80 17.71
N ARG A 342 -16.37 2.04 18.53
CA ARG A 342 -15.66 2.62 19.67
C ARG A 342 -14.63 3.66 19.24
N ARG A 343 -13.84 3.40 18.19
CA ARG A 343 -12.86 4.37 17.68
C ARG A 343 -13.52 5.66 17.21
N ILE A 344 -14.61 5.56 16.43
CA ILE A 344 -15.36 6.74 15.99
C ILE A 344 -15.89 7.52 17.20
N LYS A 345 -16.38 6.82 18.23
CA LYS A 345 -16.87 7.46 19.46
C LYS A 345 -15.75 8.16 20.23
N ASP A 346 -14.60 7.51 20.39
CA ASP A 346 -13.43 8.06 21.07
C ASP A 346 -12.89 9.29 20.32
N GLU A 347 -12.81 9.25 18.98
CA GLU A 347 -12.41 10.39 18.13
C GLU A 347 -13.40 11.57 18.22
N ILE A 348 -14.70 11.30 18.34
CA ILE A 348 -15.75 12.34 18.52
C ILE A 348 -15.66 12.98 19.91
N GLU A 349 -15.28 12.20 20.93
CA GLU A 349 -15.15 12.66 22.31
C GLU A 349 -13.85 13.47 22.51
N GLU A 350 -12.78 13.11 21.81
CA GLU A 350 -11.49 13.81 21.82
C GLU A 350 -11.52 15.12 21.01
N ASN A 351 -12.25 15.17 19.88
CA ASN A 351 -12.47 16.40 19.11
C ASN A 351 -13.57 17.28 19.74
N SER A 352 -13.16 18.12 20.69
CA SER A 352 -14.03 19.05 21.41
C SER A 352 -14.70 20.14 20.52
N GLU A 353 -14.31 20.31 19.26
CA GLU A 353 -14.76 21.38 18.35
C GLU A 353 -15.94 21.05 17.41
N ILE A 354 -16.44 19.81 17.39
CA ILE A 354 -17.55 19.41 16.50
C ILE A 354 -18.86 20.10 16.91
N ALA A 355 -19.50 20.82 15.98
CA ALA A 355 -20.73 21.55 16.20
C ALA A 355 -21.85 20.65 16.76
N GLY A 356 -22.64 21.15 17.72
CA GLY A 356 -23.60 20.35 18.48
C GLY A 356 -24.70 19.65 17.66
N ILE A 357 -24.95 20.11 16.42
CA ILE A 357 -25.90 19.48 15.49
C ILE A 357 -25.29 18.22 14.86
N GLU A 358 -24.03 18.27 14.43
CA GLU A 358 -23.31 17.12 13.89
C GLU A 358 -23.13 16.03 14.94
N ARG A 359 -22.82 16.41 16.20
CA ARG A 359 -22.77 15.46 17.32
C ARG A 359 -24.09 14.71 17.53
N ARG A 360 -25.24 15.40 17.43
CA ARG A 360 -26.55 14.74 17.57
C ARG A 360 -26.88 13.82 16.40
N MET A 361 -26.56 14.23 15.17
CA MET A 361 -26.78 13.36 14.01
C MET A 361 -25.88 12.11 14.09
N LEU A 362 -24.60 12.30 14.44
CA LEU A 362 -23.65 11.21 14.59
C LEU A 362 -24.01 10.29 15.76
N SER A 363 -24.54 10.81 16.88
CA SER A 363 -24.98 9.96 18.00
C SER A 363 -26.21 9.13 17.66
N ILE A 364 -27.16 9.67 16.87
CA ILE A 364 -28.34 8.94 16.40
C ILE A 364 -27.92 7.81 15.45
N VAL A 365 -27.01 8.10 14.52
CA VAL A 365 -26.41 7.08 13.65
C VAL A 365 -25.65 6.05 14.49
N ALA A 366 -24.88 6.46 15.50
CA ALA A 366 -24.18 5.52 16.38
C ALA A 366 -25.15 4.54 17.09
N ASP A 367 -26.26 5.04 17.61
CA ASP A 367 -27.25 4.24 18.35
C ASP A 367 -28.01 3.24 17.46
N THR A 368 -28.31 3.57 16.20
CA THR A 368 -29.02 2.63 15.30
C THR A 368 -28.12 1.44 14.94
N TRP A 369 -26.83 1.66 14.77
CA TRP A 369 -25.89 0.62 14.36
C TRP A 369 -25.54 -0.35 15.50
N THR A 370 -25.52 0.11 16.76
CA THR A 370 -25.34 -0.79 17.91
C THR A 370 -26.46 -1.83 18.01
N LYS A 371 -27.69 -1.47 17.65
CA LYS A 371 -28.83 -2.39 17.62
C LYS A 371 -28.64 -3.48 16.56
N ASP A 372 -28.18 -3.12 15.37
CA ASP A 372 -27.92 -4.07 14.29
C ASP A 372 -26.79 -5.06 14.64
N VAL A 373 -25.75 -4.60 15.34
CA VAL A 373 -24.68 -5.46 15.84
C VAL A 373 -25.19 -6.44 16.91
N TRP A 374 -25.98 -5.98 17.88
CA TRP A 374 -26.55 -6.89 18.89
C TRP A 374 -27.56 -7.87 18.28
N LEU A 375 -28.27 -7.45 17.23
CA LEU A 375 -29.18 -8.31 16.51
C LEU A 375 -28.42 -9.39 15.72
N SER A 376 -27.30 -9.05 15.08
CA SER A 376 -26.44 -10.02 14.38
C SER A 376 -25.70 -10.97 15.34
N VAL A 377 -25.25 -10.49 16.51
CA VAL A 377 -24.73 -11.34 17.58
C VAL A 377 -25.82 -12.31 18.04
N GLY A 378 -27.04 -11.81 18.26
CA GLY A 378 -28.19 -12.61 18.69
C GLY A 378 -28.54 -13.71 17.68
N THR A 379 -28.54 -13.42 16.37
CA THR A 379 -28.83 -14.42 15.34
C THR A 379 -27.75 -15.49 15.25
N VAL A 380 -26.47 -15.13 15.37
CA VAL A 380 -25.36 -16.09 15.37
C VAL A 380 -25.41 -16.99 16.60
N VAL A 381 -25.59 -16.42 17.80
CA VAL A 381 -25.72 -17.20 19.04
C VAL A 381 -26.94 -18.11 18.99
N GLY A 382 -28.08 -17.62 18.48
CA GLY A 382 -29.28 -18.40 18.27
C GLY A 382 -29.08 -19.55 17.27
N GLY A 383 -28.37 -19.30 16.17
CA GLY A 383 -28.02 -20.31 15.17
C GLY A 383 -27.10 -21.42 15.73
N ILE A 384 -26.09 -21.05 16.51
CA ILE A 384 -25.19 -22.01 17.17
C ILE A 384 -25.94 -22.84 18.21
N ALA A 385 -26.80 -22.21 19.02
CA ALA A 385 -27.63 -22.91 20.00
C ALA A 385 -28.61 -23.88 19.33
N ALA A 386 -29.23 -23.48 18.21
CA ALA A 386 -30.11 -24.34 17.43
C ALA A 386 -29.36 -25.54 16.81
N LEU A 387 -28.15 -25.31 16.29
CA LEU A 387 -27.30 -26.37 15.74
C LEU A 387 -26.81 -27.34 16.82
N ALA A 388 -26.40 -26.85 17.99
CA ALA A 388 -26.05 -27.68 19.13
C ALA A 388 -27.26 -28.50 19.62
N GLY A 389 -28.45 -27.88 19.70
CA GLY A 389 -29.70 -28.55 20.02
C GLY A 389 -30.04 -29.64 19.00
N TYR A 390 -29.85 -29.39 17.70
CA TYR A 390 -30.06 -30.37 16.64
C TYR A 390 -29.09 -31.55 16.73
N LEU A 391 -27.80 -31.30 16.99
CA LEU A 391 -26.80 -32.36 17.15
C LEU A 391 -27.08 -33.23 18.39
N VAL A 392 -27.51 -32.63 19.50
CA VAL A 392 -27.93 -33.37 20.70
C VAL A 392 -29.22 -34.15 20.45
N TRP A 393 -30.17 -33.57 19.73
CA TRP A 393 -31.42 -34.24 19.36
C TRP A 393 -31.17 -35.48 18.50
N ASN A 394 -30.38 -35.34 17.43
CA ASN A 394 -30.00 -36.48 16.57
C ASN A 394 -29.12 -37.51 17.30
N SER A 395 -28.29 -37.08 18.24
CA SER A 395 -27.52 -38.01 19.09
C SER A 395 -28.40 -38.78 20.09
N SER A 396 -29.58 -38.26 20.42
CA SER A 396 -30.52 -38.89 21.38
C SER A 396 -31.64 -39.70 20.72
N GLY A 397 -31.77 -39.63 19.39
CA GLY A 397 -32.80 -40.32 18.62
C GLY A 397 -32.21 -41.30 17.62
N GLY A 398 -31.99 -42.54 18.04
CA GLY A 398 -31.86 -43.70 17.16
C GLY A 398 -30.54 -44.48 17.26
N GLU A 399 -30.43 -45.35 18.25
CA GLU A 399 -29.90 -46.70 17.98
C GLU A 399 -30.84 -47.31 16.93
N VAL A 400 -30.40 -47.37 15.67
CA VAL A 400 -30.99 -48.27 14.69
C VAL A 400 -30.40 -49.63 15.00
N GLU A 401 -31.20 -50.46 15.66
CA GLU A 401 -30.98 -51.88 15.83
C GLU A 401 -30.87 -52.48 14.41
N TYR A 402 -29.68 -52.95 14.05
CA TYR A 402 -29.49 -53.76 12.85
C TYR A 402 -30.07 -55.14 13.17
N GLU A 403 -31.28 -55.44 12.68
CA GLU A 403 -31.74 -56.83 12.59
C GLU A 403 -30.86 -57.55 11.56
N ASP A 404 -30.12 -58.56 12.01
CA ASP A 404 -29.41 -59.54 11.20
C ASP A 404 -30.38 -60.20 10.21
N GLY A 405 -30.23 -59.85 8.93
CA GLY A 405 -30.73 -60.65 7.82
C GLY A 405 -29.56 -61.47 7.28
N ASP A 406 -29.50 -62.74 7.67
CA ASP A 406 -28.64 -63.75 7.06
C ASP A 406 -28.88 -63.80 5.54
N GLU A 407 -27.88 -63.47 4.73
CA GLU A 407 -27.72 -64.00 3.38
C GLU A 407 -26.22 -63.99 3.03
N ASP A 408 -25.62 -65.16 3.18
CA ASP A 408 -24.30 -65.52 2.70
C ASP A 408 -24.19 -65.27 1.20
N ASP A 409 -23.21 -64.47 0.77
CA ASP A 409 -22.56 -64.64 -0.54
C ASP A 409 -21.17 -63.99 -0.53
N GLU A 410 -20.15 -64.82 -0.26
CA GLU A 410 -18.74 -64.51 -0.51
C GLU A 410 -18.49 -64.38 -2.03
N LEU A 411 -18.14 -63.18 -2.52
CA LEU A 411 -17.36 -63.06 -3.76
C LEU A 411 -16.28 -61.98 -3.64
N GLN A 412 -15.04 -62.47 -3.62
CA GLN A 412 -13.78 -61.74 -3.69
C GLN A 412 -13.73 -60.75 -4.86
N PHE A 413 -13.21 -59.54 -4.64
CA PHE A 413 -12.70 -58.70 -5.72
C PHE A 413 -11.34 -58.09 -5.38
N THR A 414 -10.31 -58.64 -6.00
CA THR A 414 -8.92 -58.15 -6.01
C THR A 414 -8.76 -57.00 -7.01
N LEU A 415 -8.07 -55.94 -6.59
CA LEU A 415 -7.65 -54.81 -7.44
C LEU A 415 -6.72 -55.28 -8.58
N PRO A 416 -6.91 -54.81 -9.82
CA PRO A 416 -5.87 -54.89 -10.85
C PRO A 416 -5.18 -53.53 -11.04
N ASP A 417 -3.86 -53.52 -10.83
CA ASP A 417 -2.97 -52.51 -11.40
C ASP A 417 -2.86 -52.68 -12.92
N GLN A 418 -2.82 -51.55 -13.61
CA GLN A 418 -2.68 -51.33 -15.06
C GLN A 418 -1.43 -52.01 -15.70
N PRO A 419 -1.14 -51.83 -17.02
CA PRO A 419 -1.97 -51.57 -18.22
C PRO A 419 -1.62 -52.53 -19.38
N MET A 420 -2.43 -52.63 -20.44
CA MET A 420 -1.86 -53.03 -21.74
C MET A 420 -2.55 -52.42 -22.96
N GLN A 421 -1.70 -52.23 -23.97
CA GLN A 421 -1.84 -51.40 -25.16
C GLN A 421 -2.72 -52.00 -26.26
N VAL A 422 -3.34 -51.07 -27.00
CA VAL A 422 -3.46 -50.99 -28.47
C VAL A 422 -3.43 -52.31 -29.24
N GLY A 423 -4.63 -52.82 -29.53
CA GLY A 423 -4.81 -53.92 -30.47
C GLY A 423 -6.21 -54.51 -30.42
N ASP A 424 -7.25 -53.68 -30.51
CA ASP A 424 -8.59 -54.06 -30.99
C ASP A 424 -9.49 -52.81 -31.02
N MET A 425 -9.11 -51.85 -31.87
CA MET A 425 -10.12 -51.05 -32.55
C MET A 425 -10.66 -51.91 -33.71
N LEU A 426 -11.98 -52.01 -33.80
CA LEU A 426 -12.81 -52.60 -34.87
C LEU A 426 -13.40 -54.00 -34.61
N ALA A 427 -14.36 -54.08 -33.70
CA ALA A 427 -15.57 -54.89 -33.91
C ALA A 427 -16.67 -54.45 -32.94
N GLY A 428 -17.72 -53.81 -33.47
CA GLY A 428 -19.03 -53.77 -32.78
C GLY A 428 -19.51 -52.40 -32.32
N LEU A 429 -20.08 -51.67 -33.29
CA LEU A 429 -21.08 -50.58 -33.19
C LEU A 429 -20.60 -49.19 -32.81
#